data_AF-W4P7I6-F1
#
_entry.id   AF-W4P7I6-F1
#
_cell.length_a   1.000
_cell.length_b   1.000
_cell.length_c   1.000
_cell.angle_alpha   90.00
_cell.angle_beta   90.00
_cell.angle_gamma   90.00
#
_symmetry.space_group_name_H-M   'P 1'
#
loop_
_entity.id
_entity.type
_entity.pdbx_description
1 polymer ?
#
loop_
_entity_poly.entity_id
_entity_poly.type
_entity_poly.pdbx_seq_one_letter_code
_entity_poly.pdbx_strand_id
1 'polypeptide(L)'
;MKKLFLYTLILILGSSCLDSYQDINTNLLYPNEEQKGTDGVAAGAYFVTFEKRIIPTRSSEGEGTDLPNRYQVAINLAGDNWAGYMSPMNNKWDLGLNFTTYYMKEGWVNYAYSTFFTNIINPWQQIREQTHLRKVEGGTVEYQKKALSDQAVFSVAQIIKVMGMHRATDTFGPMPYSKIGTGTLTLPYDSQESIYKSFFNELQVAVVTLGEYLSKGGAKIPALEDFDPLYKGDVVKWMKLGNSLMLRLAMRVRYVDEDLSREWANKAVGNSGGLIENIEDIAKLESSDSHPFLNSLELLWKSYDDCRMGATIYCYLKGYNDPRQNAYFAKFEKDPEEFRLKAVRTGIPMAEVPDFIKIIPYRTCTTKLRFIG
;
A
#
# COMPACT_ATOMS: atom_id res chain seq x y z
N MET A 1 15.76 -73.61 -1.33
CA MET A 1 15.25 -73.10 -0.03
C MET A 1 16.23 -72.21 0.74
N LYS A 2 17.57 -72.30 0.58
CA LYS A 2 18.53 -71.43 1.30
C LYS A 2 18.70 -70.00 0.75
N LYS A 3 18.33 -69.71 -0.50
CA LYS A 3 18.44 -68.37 -1.09
C LYS A 3 17.23 -67.46 -0.81
N LEU A 4 16.07 -68.01 -0.43
CA LEU A 4 14.86 -67.22 -0.19
C LEU A 4 14.87 -66.55 1.20
N PHE A 5 15.47 -67.20 2.20
CA PHE A 5 15.58 -66.67 3.56
C PHE A 5 16.56 -65.50 3.70
N LEU A 6 17.57 -65.42 2.82
CA LEU A 6 18.58 -64.35 2.87
C LEU A 6 18.03 -63.02 2.34
N TYR A 7 17.07 -63.05 1.41
CA TYR A 7 16.43 -61.83 0.90
C TYR A 7 15.38 -61.27 1.86
N THR A 8 14.73 -62.10 2.67
CA THR A 8 13.76 -61.64 3.68
C THR A 8 14.43 -60.97 4.88
N LEU A 9 15.66 -61.37 5.23
CA LEU A 9 16.40 -60.77 6.35
C LEU A 9 17.03 -59.40 6.01
N ILE A 10 17.35 -59.15 4.74
CA ILE A 10 17.92 -57.87 4.28
C ILE A 10 16.84 -56.79 4.12
N LEU A 11 15.58 -57.17 3.88
CA LEU A 11 14.44 -56.24 3.81
C LEU A 11 13.94 -55.74 5.17
N ILE A 12 14.29 -56.40 6.27
CA ILE A 12 13.86 -56.01 7.64
C ILE A 12 14.87 -55.06 8.31
N LEU A 13 16.10 -54.94 7.79
CA LEU A 13 17.14 -54.08 8.36
C LEU A 13 17.21 -52.66 7.75
N GLY A 14 16.45 -52.39 6.68
CA GLY A 14 16.47 -51.10 5.98
C GLY A 14 15.41 -50.09 6.42
N SER A 15 14.43 -50.51 7.22
CA SER A 15 13.21 -49.73 7.52
C SER A 15 13.13 -49.18 8.95
N SER A 16 14.19 -49.32 9.77
CA SER A 16 14.16 -48.91 11.19
C SER A 16 15.11 -47.75 11.55
N CYS A 17 15.95 -47.26 10.62
CA CYS A 17 17.01 -46.30 10.95
C CYS A 17 16.89 -44.93 10.25
N LEU A 18 15.80 -44.67 9.52
CA LEU A 18 15.60 -43.41 8.80
C LEU A 18 14.41 -42.58 9.28
N ASP A 19 13.52 -43.14 10.11
CA ASP A 19 12.31 -42.45 10.55
C ASP A 19 12.60 -41.26 11.48
N SER A 20 13.75 -41.25 12.17
CA SER A 20 14.09 -40.25 13.19
C SER A 20 15.14 -39.22 12.74
N TYR A 21 15.55 -39.22 11.46
CA TYR A 21 16.64 -38.34 11.02
C TYR A 21 16.27 -36.84 11.11
N GLN A 22 14.99 -36.49 10.94
CA GLN A 22 14.50 -35.12 11.16
C GLN A 22 14.41 -34.78 12.66
N ASP A 23 14.03 -35.73 13.51
CA ASP A 23 13.92 -35.53 14.96
C ASP A 23 15.29 -35.42 15.65
N ILE A 24 16.32 -36.10 15.12
CA ILE A 24 17.69 -36.08 15.68
C ILE A 24 18.46 -34.81 15.26
N ASN A 25 18.08 -34.18 14.13
CA ASN A 25 18.69 -32.95 13.61
C ASN A 25 17.87 -31.67 13.89
N THR A 26 16.77 -31.77 14.63
CA THR A 26 16.04 -30.61 15.12
C THR A 26 16.57 -30.23 16.50
N ASN A 27 17.14 -29.03 16.59
CA ASN A 27 17.58 -28.51 17.87
C ASN A 27 16.33 -28.21 18.72
N LEU A 28 16.13 -28.99 19.80
CA LEU A 28 15.01 -28.91 20.73
C LEU A 28 14.83 -27.53 21.40
N LEU A 29 15.81 -26.64 21.32
CA LEU A 29 15.73 -25.27 21.82
C LEU A 29 15.19 -24.25 20.79
N TYR A 30 15.05 -24.64 19.52
CA TYR A 30 14.46 -23.82 18.46
C TYR A 30 13.09 -24.37 18.05
N PRO A 31 12.09 -23.51 17.76
CA PRO A 31 10.80 -23.96 17.28
C PRO A 31 10.94 -24.76 15.97
N ASN A 32 10.34 -25.94 15.91
CA ASN A 32 10.24 -26.70 14.66
C ASN A 32 9.28 -26.00 13.67
N GLU A 33 9.26 -26.38 12.39
CA GLU A 33 8.42 -25.71 11.38
C GLU A 33 6.91 -25.79 11.69
N GLU A 34 6.47 -26.83 12.41
CA GLU A 34 5.09 -26.96 12.90
C GLU A 34 4.78 -25.95 14.02
N GLN A 35 5.75 -25.71 14.92
CA GLN A 35 5.72 -24.75 16.02
C GLN A 35 5.84 -23.29 15.55
N LYS A 36 6.61 -23.02 14.50
CA LYS A 36 6.64 -21.69 13.84
C LYS A 36 5.32 -21.35 13.16
N GLY A 37 4.57 -22.38 12.74
CA GLY A 37 3.25 -22.26 12.12
C GLY A 37 2.08 -22.14 13.10
N THR A 38 2.28 -22.38 14.41
CA THR A 38 1.14 -22.63 15.32
C THR A 38 0.36 -21.39 15.75
N ASP A 39 0.83 -20.17 15.50
CA ASP A 39 0.13 -18.94 15.93
C ASP A 39 0.10 -17.81 14.87
N GLY A 40 0.39 -18.12 13.60
CA GLY A 40 0.36 -17.11 12.52
C GLY A 40 1.44 -16.02 12.60
N VAL A 41 2.36 -16.10 13.58
CA VAL A 41 3.48 -15.16 13.81
C VAL A 41 4.33 -14.97 12.55
N ALA A 42 4.56 -16.05 11.79
CA ALA A 42 5.29 -15.98 10.53
C ALA A 42 4.59 -15.07 9.49
N ALA A 43 3.26 -15.03 9.47
CA ALA A 43 2.51 -14.11 8.61
C ALA A 43 2.56 -12.67 9.15
N GLY A 44 2.46 -12.49 10.47
CA GLY A 44 2.51 -11.20 11.16
C GLY A 44 3.75 -10.39 10.79
N ALA A 45 4.93 -11.02 10.73
CA ALA A 45 6.20 -10.35 10.43
C ALA A 45 6.23 -9.52 9.12
N TYR A 46 5.34 -9.81 8.17
CA TYR A 46 5.26 -9.08 6.90
C TYR A 46 4.37 -7.83 6.95
N PHE A 47 3.49 -7.67 7.96
CA PHE A 47 2.50 -6.59 8.00
C PHE A 47 3.12 -5.20 8.15
N VAL A 48 4.07 -5.02 9.07
CA VAL A 48 4.78 -3.74 9.23
C VAL A 48 5.43 -3.29 7.91
N THR A 49 6.06 -4.23 7.19
CA THR A 49 6.66 -3.96 5.88
C THR A 49 5.59 -3.66 4.83
N PHE A 50 4.47 -4.37 4.88
CA PHE A 50 3.37 -4.21 3.93
C PHE A 50 2.72 -2.82 4.06
N GLU A 51 2.37 -2.44 5.28
CA GLU A 51 1.61 -1.23 5.56
C GLU A 51 2.45 0.02 5.31
N LYS A 52 3.72 0.04 5.73
CA LYS A 52 4.63 1.16 5.47
C LYS A 52 4.97 1.38 4.00
N ARG A 53 4.60 0.45 3.11
CA ARG A 53 4.78 0.56 1.66
C ARG A 53 3.56 1.14 0.95
N ILE A 54 2.37 1.16 1.56
CA ILE A 54 1.19 1.81 0.98
C ILE A 54 1.50 3.28 0.74
N ILE A 55 1.89 3.99 1.80
CA ILE A 55 2.48 5.32 1.73
C ILE A 55 3.94 5.16 2.20
N PRO A 56 4.90 5.10 1.26
CA PRO A 56 6.28 4.74 1.57
C PRO A 56 6.86 5.57 2.73
N THR A 57 7.18 4.91 3.83
CA THR A 57 7.76 5.53 5.03
C THR A 57 8.76 4.61 5.70
N ARG A 58 9.80 5.17 6.32
CA ARG A 58 10.86 4.39 6.98
C ARG A 58 10.58 4.20 8.47
N SER A 59 11.09 3.13 9.06
CA SER A 59 10.93 2.84 10.50
C SER A 59 12.05 3.44 11.36
N SER A 60 13.22 3.70 10.77
CA SER A 60 14.33 4.36 11.44
C SER A 60 15.25 5.04 10.43
N GLU A 61 16.18 5.87 10.91
CA GLU A 61 17.19 6.47 10.04
C GLU A 61 18.16 5.44 9.44
N GLY A 62 18.33 4.30 10.12
CA GLY A 62 19.18 3.20 9.67
C GLY A 62 18.65 2.44 8.45
N GLU A 63 17.36 2.57 8.11
CA GLU A 63 16.78 2.00 6.88
C GLU A 63 17.14 2.79 5.60
N GLY A 64 17.95 3.83 5.73
CA GLY A 64 18.33 4.70 4.61
C GLY A 64 17.18 5.57 4.13
N THR A 65 17.20 5.92 2.84
CA THR A 65 16.29 6.89 2.23
C THR A 65 15.48 6.37 1.04
N ASP A 66 15.54 5.06 0.72
CA ASP A 66 14.79 4.51 -0.44
C ASP A 66 13.28 4.75 -0.31
N LEU A 67 12.64 4.42 0.82
CA LEU A 67 11.20 4.64 1.01
C LEU A 67 10.81 6.14 0.94
N PRO A 68 11.51 7.07 1.61
CA PRO A 68 11.29 8.50 1.41
C PRO A 68 11.46 8.97 -0.04
N ASN A 69 12.47 8.46 -0.76
CA ASN A 69 12.70 8.83 -2.16
C ASN A 69 11.58 8.28 -3.07
N ARG A 70 11.04 7.09 -2.77
CA ARG A 70 9.84 6.56 -3.43
C ARG A 70 8.62 7.42 -3.18
N TYR A 71 8.41 7.85 -1.94
CA TYR A 71 7.35 8.81 -1.62
C TYR A 71 7.53 10.11 -2.42
N GLN A 72 8.76 10.62 -2.50
CA GLN A 72 9.06 11.85 -3.25
C GLN A 72 8.69 11.72 -4.73
N VAL A 73 9.18 10.69 -5.41
CA VAL A 73 8.98 10.53 -6.86
C VAL A 73 7.55 10.10 -7.19
N ALA A 74 7.02 9.10 -6.50
CA ALA A 74 5.74 8.48 -6.88
C ALA A 74 4.51 9.26 -6.38
N ILE A 75 4.66 10.07 -5.32
CA ILE A 75 3.53 10.76 -4.67
C ILE A 75 3.75 12.27 -4.67
N ASN A 76 4.84 12.77 -4.07
CA ASN A 76 5.05 14.20 -3.83
C ASN A 76 5.25 15.02 -5.11
N LEU A 77 6.12 14.56 -6.00
CA LEU A 77 6.40 15.20 -7.31
C LEU A 77 5.40 14.77 -8.41
N ALA A 78 4.42 13.95 -8.05
CA ALA A 78 3.35 13.46 -8.91
C ALA A 78 2.00 13.96 -8.39
N GLY A 79 1.19 13.10 -7.76
CA GLY A 79 -0.16 13.40 -7.30
C GLY A 79 -0.27 14.65 -6.41
N ASP A 80 0.62 14.84 -5.44
CA ASP A 80 0.57 16.03 -4.56
C ASP A 80 0.86 17.31 -5.35
N ASN A 81 1.74 17.23 -6.37
CA ASN A 81 2.04 18.33 -7.26
C ASN A 81 0.89 18.60 -8.24
N TRP A 82 0.40 17.58 -8.93
CA TRP A 82 -0.68 17.71 -9.92
C TRP A 82 -1.99 18.17 -9.28
N ALA A 83 -2.29 17.73 -8.05
CA ALA A 83 -3.43 18.22 -7.27
C ALA A 83 -3.19 19.62 -6.66
N GLY A 84 -1.95 20.12 -6.69
CA GLY A 84 -1.58 21.44 -6.21
C GLY A 84 -1.56 21.59 -4.68
N TYR A 85 -1.36 20.48 -3.96
CA TYR A 85 -1.09 20.49 -2.53
C TYR A 85 0.31 21.00 -2.22
N MET A 86 1.30 20.50 -2.98
CA MET A 86 2.71 20.80 -2.73
C MET A 86 3.46 21.03 -4.04
N SER A 87 4.58 21.73 -3.98
CA SER A 87 5.44 21.95 -5.13
C SER A 87 6.90 22.05 -4.70
N PRO A 88 7.85 21.59 -5.54
CA PRO A 88 9.25 21.77 -5.23
C PRO A 88 9.63 23.25 -5.28
N MET A 89 10.53 23.67 -4.39
CA MET A 89 11.05 25.04 -4.42
C MET A 89 11.83 25.32 -5.71
N ASN A 90 12.60 24.33 -6.18
CA ASN A 90 13.34 24.38 -7.42
C ASN A 90 13.16 23.06 -8.18
N ASN A 91 12.78 23.16 -9.45
CA ASN A 91 12.64 22.01 -10.32
C ASN A 91 14.00 21.59 -10.90
N LYS A 92 14.88 21.08 -10.03
CA LYS A 92 16.30 20.81 -10.31
C LYS A 92 16.57 19.47 -11.00
N TRP A 93 15.64 18.52 -10.96
CA TRP A 93 15.84 17.18 -11.50
C TRP A 93 15.73 17.18 -13.02
N ASP A 94 16.77 16.65 -13.68
CA ASP A 94 16.83 16.48 -15.13
C ASP A 94 16.52 17.77 -15.91
N LEU A 95 17.11 18.89 -15.47
CA LEU A 95 16.89 20.23 -16.06
C LEU A 95 15.41 20.65 -16.07
N GLY A 96 14.64 20.16 -15.10
CA GLY A 96 13.22 20.42 -14.95
C GLY A 96 12.33 19.52 -15.81
N LEU A 97 12.87 18.48 -16.44
CA LEU A 97 12.13 17.50 -17.24
C LEU A 97 11.74 16.29 -16.38
N ASN A 98 10.61 16.40 -15.69
CA ASN A 98 10.06 15.33 -14.86
C ASN A 98 8.53 15.46 -14.66
N PHE A 99 7.97 14.67 -13.75
CA PHE A 99 6.53 14.62 -13.48
C PHE A 99 5.89 15.99 -13.22
N THR A 100 6.58 16.90 -12.55
CA THR A 100 6.03 18.23 -12.21
C THR A 100 5.74 19.08 -13.45
N THR A 101 6.46 18.85 -14.56
CA THR A 101 6.30 19.52 -15.86
C THR A 101 5.66 18.61 -16.90
N TYR A 102 5.01 17.52 -16.46
CA TYR A 102 4.38 16.49 -17.29
C TYR A 102 5.34 15.74 -18.22
N TYR A 103 6.64 15.81 -17.97
CA TYR A 103 7.60 14.96 -18.65
C TYR A 103 7.69 13.61 -17.93
N MET A 104 7.11 12.58 -18.56
CA MET A 104 7.06 11.22 -18.00
C MET A 104 8.39 10.50 -18.20
N LYS A 105 9.39 10.88 -17.38
CA LYS A 105 10.72 10.26 -17.40
C LYS A 105 10.62 8.76 -17.13
N GLU A 106 11.10 7.95 -18.07
CA GLU A 106 11.02 6.48 -18.00
C GLU A 106 11.51 5.91 -16.66
N GLY A 107 12.67 6.35 -16.18
CA GLY A 107 13.20 5.90 -14.89
C GLY A 107 12.27 6.21 -13.70
N TRP A 108 11.58 7.35 -13.71
CA TRP A 108 10.61 7.69 -12.66
C TRP A 108 9.31 6.92 -12.80
N VAL A 109 8.85 6.66 -14.03
CA VAL A 109 7.69 5.79 -14.30
C VAL A 109 7.96 4.38 -13.78
N ASN A 110 9.11 3.80 -14.09
CA ASN A 110 9.51 2.47 -13.59
C ASN A 110 9.63 2.45 -12.05
N TYR A 111 10.17 3.51 -11.45
CA TYR A 111 10.29 3.63 -10.00
C TYR A 111 8.93 3.76 -9.30
N ALA A 112 8.01 4.55 -9.87
CA ALA A 112 6.64 4.68 -9.40
C ALA A 112 5.86 3.37 -9.56
N TYR A 113 6.00 2.67 -10.69
CA TYR A 113 5.38 1.37 -10.92
C TYR A 113 5.84 0.34 -9.89
N SER A 114 7.14 0.19 -9.67
CA SER A 114 7.70 -0.67 -8.62
C SER A 114 7.16 -0.32 -7.22
N THR A 115 6.98 0.99 -6.95
CA THR A 115 6.48 1.48 -5.66
C THR A 115 5.02 1.13 -5.42
N PHE A 116 4.15 1.27 -6.42
CA PHE A 116 2.72 0.98 -6.26
C PHE A 116 2.34 -0.48 -6.51
N PHE A 117 3.15 -1.21 -7.28
CA PHE A 117 2.88 -2.61 -7.62
C PHE A 117 3.75 -3.59 -6.82
N THR A 118 5.03 -3.67 -7.16
CA THR A 118 5.95 -4.71 -6.62
C THR A 118 6.04 -4.65 -5.10
N ASN A 119 6.15 -3.44 -4.54
CA ASN A 119 6.25 -3.24 -3.10
C ASN A 119 5.00 -3.67 -2.32
N ILE A 120 3.83 -3.67 -2.98
CA ILE A 120 2.54 -4.07 -2.41
C ILE A 120 2.32 -5.58 -2.57
N ILE A 121 2.59 -6.12 -3.75
CA ILE A 121 2.31 -7.54 -4.06
C ILE A 121 3.26 -8.49 -3.34
N ASN A 122 4.54 -8.15 -3.20
CA ASN A 122 5.52 -9.04 -2.58
C ASN A 122 5.16 -9.45 -1.13
N PRO A 123 4.92 -8.53 -0.18
CA PRO A 123 4.54 -8.90 1.18
C PRO A 123 3.19 -9.62 1.23
N TRP A 124 2.23 -9.22 0.38
CA TRP A 124 0.95 -9.93 0.26
C TRP A 124 1.14 -11.41 -0.14
N GLN A 125 2.00 -11.69 -1.11
CA GLN A 125 2.31 -13.06 -1.52
C GLN A 125 2.93 -13.85 -0.37
N GLN A 126 3.86 -13.27 0.39
CA GLN A 126 4.45 -13.93 1.56
C GLN A 126 3.40 -14.28 2.60
N ILE A 127 2.47 -13.35 2.91
CA ILE A 127 1.37 -13.62 3.85
C ILE A 127 0.45 -14.73 3.31
N ARG A 128 0.19 -14.75 1.99
CA ARG A 128 -0.61 -15.82 1.37
C ARG A 128 0.03 -17.20 1.55
N GLU A 129 1.34 -17.30 1.34
CA GLU A 129 2.10 -18.54 1.56
C GLU A 129 2.02 -19.04 3.02
N GLN A 130 1.94 -18.13 3.98
CA GLN A 130 1.82 -18.49 5.40
C GLN A 130 0.38 -18.85 5.81
N THR A 131 -0.63 -18.28 5.16
CA THR A 131 -2.05 -18.43 5.53
C THR A 131 -2.80 -19.50 4.72
N HIS A 132 -2.13 -20.10 3.72
CA HIS A 132 -2.69 -21.11 2.84
C HIS A 132 -1.75 -22.31 2.71
N LEU A 133 -2.30 -23.46 2.37
CA LEU A 133 -1.52 -24.62 1.92
C LEU A 133 -1.31 -24.49 0.41
N ARG A 134 -0.04 -24.35 0.01
CA ARG A 134 0.35 -24.29 -1.40
C ARG A 134 0.41 -25.70 -2.00
N LYS A 135 -0.35 -25.92 -3.08
CA LYS A 135 -0.31 -27.15 -3.90
C LYS A 135 0.11 -26.81 -5.32
N VAL A 136 0.89 -27.69 -5.93
CA VAL A 136 1.27 -27.56 -7.35
C VAL A 136 0.66 -28.74 -8.09
N GLU A 137 -0.33 -28.46 -8.92
CA GLU A 137 -1.02 -29.46 -9.73
C GLU A 137 -0.94 -29.04 -11.21
N GLY A 138 -0.43 -29.94 -12.05
CA GLY A 138 -0.32 -29.68 -13.50
C GLY A 138 0.51 -28.45 -13.90
N GLY A 139 1.48 -28.02 -13.06
CA GLY A 139 2.28 -26.82 -13.28
C GLY A 139 1.60 -25.50 -12.88
N THR A 140 0.41 -25.55 -12.31
CA THR A 140 -0.29 -24.40 -11.73
C THR A 140 -0.19 -24.42 -10.21
N VAL A 141 -0.05 -23.26 -9.60
CA VAL A 141 -0.07 -23.11 -8.14
C VAL A 141 -1.49 -22.86 -7.65
N GLU A 142 -1.97 -23.71 -6.75
CA GLU A 142 -3.25 -23.57 -6.06
C GLU A 142 -3.04 -23.35 -4.55
N TYR A 143 -3.95 -22.59 -3.94
CA TYR A 143 -3.91 -22.26 -2.52
C TYR A 143 -5.17 -22.75 -1.83
N GLN A 144 -5.00 -23.66 -0.88
CA GLN A 144 -6.09 -24.13 -0.03
C GLN A 144 -6.10 -23.36 1.28
N LYS A 145 -7.28 -22.89 1.70
CA LYS A 145 -7.46 -22.12 2.94
C LYS A 145 -7.06 -22.96 4.15
N LYS A 146 -6.29 -22.38 5.08
CA LYS A 146 -6.06 -22.93 6.42
C LYS A 146 -7.22 -22.58 7.37
N ALA A 147 -6.97 -22.54 8.68
CA ALA A 147 -7.99 -22.29 9.69
C ALA A 147 -8.59 -20.88 9.56
N LEU A 148 -9.75 -20.64 10.19
CA LEU A 148 -10.41 -19.34 10.14
C LEU A 148 -9.53 -18.21 10.70
N SER A 149 -8.67 -18.48 11.69
CA SER A 149 -7.69 -17.53 12.21
C SER A 149 -6.69 -17.11 11.13
N ASP A 150 -6.16 -18.04 10.33
CA ASP A 150 -5.28 -17.74 9.19
C ASP A 150 -6.02 -16.93 8.12
N GLN A 151 -7.29 -17.24 7.89
CA GLN A 151 -8.12 -16.53 6.92
C GLN A 151 -8.49 -15.12 7.42
N ALA A 152 -8.60 -14.90 8.73
CA ALA A 152 -8.73 -13.56 9.31
C ALA A 152 -7.46 -12.73 9.06
N VAL A 153 -6.27 -13.30 9.30
CA VAL A 153 -4.99 -12.66 8.95
C VAL A 153 -4.94 -12.33 7.45
N PHE A 154 -5.28 -13.27 6.58
CA PHE A 154 -5.27 -13.03 5.14
C PHE A 154 -6.30 -11.99 4.70
N SER A 155 -7.45 -11.90 5.39
CA SER A 155 -8.48 -10.89 5.11
C SER A 155 -7.96 -9.47 5.38
N VAL A 156 -7.17 -9.29 6.43
CA VAL A 156 -6.46 -8.02 6.67
C VAL A 156 -5.49 -7.73 5.53
N ALA A 157 -4.66 -8.71 5.14
CA ALA A 157 -3.73 -8.56 4.02
C ALA A 157 -4.43 -8.24 2.69
N GLN A 158 -5.64 -8.76 2.46
CA GLN A 158 -6.48 -8.45 1.30
C GLN A 158 -6.93 -6.99 1.30
N ILE A 159 -7.38 -6.46 2.45
CA ILE A 159 -7.76 -5.05 2.58
C ILE A 159 -6.56 -4.14 2.28
N ILE A 160 -5.39 -4.45 2.85
CA ILE A 160 -4.13 -3.72 2.61
C ILE A 160 -3.73 -3.80 1.13
N LYS A 161 -3.83 -4.99 0.51
CA LYS A 161 -3.54 -5.18 -0.92
C LYS A 161 -4.44 -4.28 -1.76
N VAL A 162 -5.75 -4.28 -1.56
CA VAL A 162 -6.68 -3.43 -2.31
C VAL A 162 -6.38 -1.95 -2.06
N MET A 163 -6.01 -1.58 -0.83
CA MET A 163 -5.60 -0.21 -0.50
C MET A 163 -4.33 0.25 -1.25
N GLY A 164 -3.36 -0.63 -1.44
CA GLY A 164 -2.18 -0.33 -2.27
C GLY A 164 -2.50 -0.34 -3.77
N MET A 165 -3.18 -1.40 -4.22
CA MET A 165 -3.39 -1.70 -5.64
C MET A 165 -4.41 -0.80 -6.33
N HIS A 166 -5.42 -0.26 -5.62
CA HIS A 166 -6.30 0.73 -6.25
C HIS A 166 -5.53 1.98 -6.67
N ARG A 167 -4.54 2.40 -5.89
CA ARG A 167 -3.65 3.53 -6.24
C ARG A 167 -2.80 3.23 -7.46
N ALA A 168 -2.35 1.97 -7.58
CA ALA A 168 -1.57 1.52 -8.73
C ALA A 168 -2.41 1.58 -10.02
N THR A 169 -3.60 0.97 -10.04
CA THR A 169 -4.46 1.01 -11.23
C THR A 169 -5.04 2.40 -11.49
N ASP A 170 -5.28 3.22 -10.47
CA ASP A 170 -5.69 4.62 -10.65
C ASP A 170 -4.56 5.48 -11.28
N THR A 171 -3.31 5.04 -11.16
CA THR A 171 -2.14 5.70 -11.77
C THR A 171 -1.86 5.20 -13.18
N PHE A 172 -1.90 3.89 -13.41
CA PHE A 172 -1.43 3.25 -14.65
C PHE A 172 -2.54 2.67 -15.53
N GLY A 173 -3.75 2.49 -14.99
CA GLY A 173 -4.84 1.79 -15.67
C GLY A 173 -4.67 0.27 -15.63
N PRO A 174 -4.76 -0.43 -16.79
CA PRO A 174 -4.56 -1.88 -16.88
C PRO A 174 -3.22 -2.32 -16.28
N MET A 175 -3.23 -3.41 -15.52
CA MET A 175 -2.01 -3.96 -14.92
C MET A 175 -2.18 -5.44 -14.56
N PRO A 176 -1.10 -6.19 -14.28
CA PRO A 176 -1.21 -7.55 -13.80
C PRO A 176 -1.97 -7.64 -12.47
N TYR A 177 -2.97 -8.52 -12.37
CA TYR A 177 -3.75 -8.67 -11.14
C TYR A 177 -4.24 -10.10 -10.86
N SER A 178 -5.14 -10.65 -11.67
CA SER A 178 -5.81 -11.93 -11.44
C SER A 178 -4.89 -13.15 -11.46
N LYS A 179 -3.77 -13.06 -12.19
CA LYS A 179 -2.78 -14.15 -12.31
C LYS A 179 -1.62 -14.04 -11.32
N ILE A 180 -1.69 -13.12 -10.36
CA ILE A 180 -0.61 -12.94 -9.40
C ILE A 180 -0.43 -14.21 -8.54
N GLY A 181 0.78 -14.77 -8.64
CA GLY A 181 1.23 -15.91 -7.86
C GLY A 181 0.60 -17.24 -8.27
N THR A 182 0.18 -17.39 -9.54
CA THR A 182 -0.16 -18.69 -10.14
C THR A 182 1.08 -19.48 -10.59
N GLY A 183 2.29 -18.91 -10.44
CA GLY A 183 3.55 -19.49 -10.91
C GLY A 183 3.94 -19.09 -12.34
N THR A 184 3.16 -18.22 -12.98
CA THR A 184 3.42 -17.77 -14.36
C THR A 184 4.53 -16.71 -14.39
N LEU A 185 5.55 -16.90 -15.24
CA LEU A 185 6.69 -15.98 -15.38
C LEU A 185 6.30 -14.63 -16.00
N THR A 186 5.38 -14.65 -16.98
CA THR A 186 4.85 -13.44 -17.62
C THR A 186 3.40 -13.26 -17.18
N LEU A 187 3.14 -12.24 -16.35
CA LEU A 187 1.79 -11.97 -15.87
C LEU A 187 1.01 -11.17 -16.92
N PRO A 188 -0.12 -11.69 -17.44
CA PRO A 188 -0.98 -10.91 -18.33
C PRO A 188 -1.58 -9.72 -17.59
N TYR A 189 -1.90 -8.67 -18.34
CA TYR A 189 -2.57 -7.49 -17.85
C TYR A 189 -4.08 -7.73 -17.80
N ASP A 190 -4.69 -7.28 -16.71
CA ASP A 190 -6.13 -7.21 -16.58
C ASP A 190 -6.60 -5.77 -16.90
N SER A 191 -7.84 -5.63 -17.37
CA SER A 191 -8.41 -4.29 -17.55
C SER A 191 -8.67 -3.64 -16.20
N GLN A 192 -8.65 -2.30 -16.16
CA GLN A 192 -8.99 -1.56 -14.93
C GLN A 192 -10.40 -1.93 -14.43
N GLU A 193 -11.35 -2.17 -15.33
CA GLU A 193 -12.70 -2.62 -14.97
C GLU A 193 -12.70 -3.98 -14.24
N SER A 194 -11.98 -4.98 -14.78
CA SER A 194 -11.91 -6.31 -14.14
C SER A 194 -11.16 -6.26 -12.80
N ILE A 195 -10.17 -5.37 -12.69
CA ILE A 195 -9.44 -5.13 -11.44
C ILE A 195 -10.39 -4.54 -10.38
N TYR A 196 -11.19 -3.54 -10.75
CA TYR A 196 -12.17 -2.94 -9.83
C TYR A 196 -13.25 -3.94 -9.39
N LYS A 197 -13.78 -4.75 -10.31
CA LYS A 197 -14.70 -5.86 -9.96
C LYS A 197 -14.04 -6.86 -9.00
N SER A 198 -12.74 -7.12 -9.17
CA SER A 198 -11.98 -7.98 -8.24
C SER A 198 -11.84 -7.32 -6.86
N PHE A 199 -11.50 -6.03 -6.79
CA PHE A 199 -11.41 -5.29 -5.53
C PHE A 199 -12.69 -5.40 -4.69
N PHE A 200 -13.86 -5.21 -5.30
CA PHE A 200 -15.13 -5.29 -4.58
C PHE A 200 -15.38 -6.68 -3.98
N ASN A 201 -15.18 -7.72 -4.78
CA ASN A 201 -15.32 -9.10 -4.33
C ASN A 201 -14.33 -9.44 -3.21
N GLU A 202 -13.08 -9.02 -3.35
CA GLU A 202 -12.04 -9.27 -2.35
C GLU A 202 -12.33 -8.57 -1.02
N LEU A 203 -12.78 -7.31 -1.05
CA LEU A 203 -13.17 -6.58 0.15
C LEU A 203 -14.39 -7.20 0.82
N GLN A 204 -15.39 -7.65 0.04
CA GLN A 204 -16.56 -8.32 0.58
C GLN A 204 -16.18 -9.62 1.28
N VAL A 205 -15.36 -10.46 0.62
CA VAL A 205 -14.89 -11.72 1.21
C VAL A 205 -14.10 -11.44 2.49
N ALA A 206 -13.24 -10.42 2.50
CA ALA A 206 -12.47 -10.05 3.67
C ALA A 206 -13.37 -9.61 4.84
N VAL A 207 -14.32 -8.70 4.61
CA VAL A 207 -15.24 -8.21 5.65
C VAL A 207 -16.14 -9.33 6.19
N VAL A 208 -16.66 -10.19 5.33
CA VAL A 208 -17.48 -11.35 5.75
C VAL A 208 -16.64 -12.33 6.58
N THR A 209 -15.42 -12.65 6.15
CA THR A 209 -14.53 -13.57 6.89
C THR A 209 -14.18 -13.01 8.27
N LEU A 210 -13.91 -11.70 8.37
CA LEU A 210 -13.67 -11.03 9.64
C LEU A 210 -14.92 -11.03 10.54
N GLY A 211 -16.11 -10.82 9.96
CA GLY A 211 -17.38 -10.93 10.69
C GLY A 211 -17.64 -12.34 11.22
N GLU A 212 -17.35 -13.37 10.42
CA GLU A 212 -17.41 -14.77 10.85
C GLU A 212 -16.44 -15.06 12.00
N TYR A 213 -15.20 -14.58 11.90
CA TYR A 213 -14.20 -14.71 12.96
C TYR A 213 -14.65 -14.02 14.26
N LEU A 214 -15.18 -12.81 14.16
CA LEU A 214 -15.75 -12.06 15.29
C LEU A 214 -16.91 -12.82 15.94
N SER A 215 -17.82 -13.40 15.14
CA SER A 215 -18.98 -14.14 15.64
C SER A 215 -18.61 -15.38 16.47
N LYS A 216 -17.39 -15.91 16.28
CA LYS A 216 -16.82 -17.03 17.05
C LYS A 216 -15.97 -16.58 18.25
N GLY A 217 -16.07 -15.30 18.63
CA GLY A 217 -15.34 -14.72 19.76
C GLY A 217 -13.98 -14.09 19.42
N GLY A 218 -13.62 -14.05 18.14
CA GLY A 218 -12.36 -13.45 17.67
C GLY A 218 -12.42 -11.93 17.58
N ALA A 219 -12.39 -11.22 18.71
CA ALA A 219 -12.38 -9.75 18.72
C ALA A 219 -11.04 -9.14 18.27
N LYS A 220 -9.94 -9.86 18.50
CA LYS A 220 -8.59 -9.53 18.07
C LYS A 220 -7.98 -10.70 17.31
N ILE A 221 -7.07 -10.41 16.38
CA ILE A 221 -6.25 -11.40 15.68
C ILE A 221 -4.89 -11.48 16.39
N PRO A 222 -4.58 -12.52 17.18
CA PRO A 222 -3.37 -12.57 18.01
C PRO A 222 -2.07 -12.43 17.20
N ALA A 223 -2.03 -13.03 16.02
CA ALA A 223 -0.90 -12.95 15.08
C ALA A 223 -0.56 -11.53 14.62
N LEU A 224 -1.45 -10.55 14.84
CA LEU A 224 -1.30 -9.17 14.41
C LEU A 224 -1.18 -8.19 15.58
N GLU A 225 -1.33 -8.62 16.83
CA GLU A 225 -1.32 -7.71 17.99
C GLU A 225 -0.02 -6.88 18.06
N ASP A 226 1.12 -7.54 17.79
CA ASP A 226 2.44 -6.92 17.78
C ASP A 226 2.94 -6.51 16.38
N PHE A 227 2.19 -6.82 15.32
CA PHE A 227 2.65 -6.67 13.94
C PHE A 227 1.77 -5.76 13.05
N ASP A 228 0.60 -5.35 13.54
CA ASP A 228 -0.31 -4.41 12.90
C ASP A 228 -0.21 -3.03 13.60
N PRO A 229 0.58 -2.10 13.05
CA PRO A 229 0.67 -0.73 13.55
C PRO A 229 -0.59 0.13 13.35
N LEU A 230 -1.57 -0.29 12.54
CA LEU A 230 -2.82 0.47 12.34
C LEU A 230 -3.80 0.21 13.49
N TYR A 231 -4.13 -1.06 13.71
CA TYR A 231 -5.23 -1.46 14.59
C TYR A 231 -4.90 -2.57 15.58
N LYS A 232 -3.64 -3.04 15.64
CA LYS A 232 -3.19 -4.09 16.57
C LYS A 232 -4.08 -5.35 16.52
N GLY A 233 -4.53 -5.71 15.32
CA GLY A 233 -5.40 -6.86 15.06
C GLY A 233 -6.87 -6.66 15.44
N ASP A 234 -7.34 -5.44 15.71
CA ASP A 234 -8.76 -5.16 16.00
C ASP A 234 -9.65 -5.45 14.79
N VAL A 235 -10.49 -6.48 14.93
CA VAL A 235 -11.29 -7.02 13.83
C VAL A 235 -12.35 -6.04 13.37
N VAL A 236 -12.97 -5.30 14.29
CA VAL A 236 -14.04 -4.34 13.96
C VAL A 236 -13.47 -3.16 13.19
N LYS A 237 -12.30 -2.65 13.58
CA LYS A 237 -11.65 -1.55 12.84
C LYS A 237 -11.22 -1.97 11.43
N TRP A 238 -10.74 -3.20 11.25
CA TRP A 238 -10.46 -3.74 9.92
C TRP A 238 -11.72 -3.90 9.06
N MET A 239 -12.85 -4.35 9.64
CA MET A 239 -14.13 -4.39 8.93
C MET A 239 -14.58 -2.99 8.50
N LYS A 240 -14.51 -1.98 9.38
CA LYS A 240 -14.81 -0.58 9.06
C LYS A 240 -13.97 -0.05 7.90
N LEU A 241 -12.67 -0.32 7.93
CA LEU A 241 -11.75 0.07 6.87
C LEU A 241 -12.08 -0.62 5.54
N GLY A 242 -12.37 -1.92 5.57
CA GLY A 242 -12.78 -2.69 4.38
C GLY A 242 -14.04 -2.12 3.73
N ASN A 243 -15.08 -1.84 4.52
CA ASN A 243 -16.33 -1.23 4.04
C ASN A 243 -16.11 0.22 3.54
N SER A 244 -15.32 1.02 4.25
CA SER A 244 -15.04 2.40 3.85
C SER A 244 -14.24 2.48 2.55
N LEU A 245 -13.30 1.54 2.35
CA LEU A 245 -12.58 1.41 1.09
C LEU A 245 -13.50 0.93 -0.03
N MET A 246 -14.39 -0.02 0.24
CA MET A 246 -15.42 -0.46 -0.72
C MET A 246 -16.29 0.71 -1.17
N LEU A 247 -16.75 1.55 -0.24
CA LEU A 247 -17.55 2.74 -0.55
C LEU A 247 -16.75 3.75 -1.40
N ARG A 248 -15.47 3.99 -1.09
CA ARG A 248 -14.60 4.86 -1.90
C ARG A 248 -14.51 4.37 -3.35
N LEU A 249 -14.27 3.07 -3.55
CA LEU A 249 -14.15 2.46 -4.88
C LEU A 249 -15.49 2.45 -5.63
N ALA A 250 -16.61 2.22 -4.92
CA ALA A 250 -17.95 2.31 -5.49
C ALA A 250 -18.23 3.73 -6.02
N MET A 251 -17.86 4.77 -5.26
CA MET A 251 -17.99 6.14 -5.71
C MET A 251 -17.07 6.49 -6.89
N ARG A 252 -15.93 5.80 -7.04
CA ARG A 252 -15.03 5.99 -8.19
C ARG A 252 -15.72 5.62 -9.50
N VAL A 253 -16.45 4.52 -9.52
CA VAL A 253 -17.04 3.97 -10.75
C VAL A 253 -18.40 4.58 -11.12
N ARG A 254 -18.96 5.47 -10.29
CA ARG A 254 -20.32 6.01 -10.46
C ARG A 254 -20.66 6.61 -11.82
N TYR A 255 -19.65 7.15 -12.52
CA TYR A 255 -19.84 7.79 -13.82
C TYR A 255 -19.65 6.84 -15.01
N VAL A 256 -19.00 5.70 -14.80
CA VAL A 256 -18.77 4.69 -15.85
C VAL A 256 -19.73 3.52 -15.74
N ASP A 257 -20.15 3.17 -14.52
CA ASP A 257 -21.08 2.09 -14.22
C ASP A 257 -21.87 2.44 -12.95
N GLU A 258 -23.03 3.08 -13.15
CA GLU A 258 -23.89 3.54 -12.05
C GLU A 258 -24.50 2.37 -11.26
N ASP A 259 -24.89 1.29 -11.95
CA ASP A 259 -25.51 0.12 -11.33
C ASP A 259 -24.52 -0.60 -10.43
N LEU A 260 -23.29 -0.82 -10.91
CA LEU A 260 -22.20 -1.38 -10.11
C LEU A 260 -21.88 -0.48 -8.90
N SER A 261 -21.81 0.83 -9.12
CA SER A 261 -21.60 1.81 -8.04
C SER A 261 -22.67 1.70 -6.97
N ARG A 262 -23.95 1.67 -7.37
CA ARG A 262 -25.10 1.58 -6.47
C ARG A 262 -25.10 0.27 -5.69
N GLU A 263 -24.84 -0.86 -6.35
CA GLU A 263 -24.77 -2.17 -5.71
C GLU A 263 -23.71 -2.17 -4.60
N TRP A 264 -22.48 -1.79 -4.92
CA TRP A 264 -21.36 -1.90 -3.98
C TRP A 264 -21.37 -0.80 -2.91
N ALA A 265 -21.92 0.38 -3.20
CA ALA A 265 -22.15 1.40 -2.18
C ALA A 265 -23.18 0.91 -1.13
N ASN A 266 -24.29 0.31 -1.58
CA ASN A 266 -25.29 -0.24 -0.67
C ASN A 266 -24.74 -1.40 0.16
N LYS A 267 -23.93 -2.29 -0.43
CA LYS A 267 -23.22 -3.34 0.32
C LYS A 267 -22.27 -2.76 1.36
N ALA A 268 -21.45 -1.77 0.99
CA ALA A 268 -20.51 -1.14 1.91
C ALA A 268 -21.20 -0.52 3.15
N VAL A 269 -22.33 0.17 2.94
CA VAL A 269 -23.10 0.79 4.03
C VAL A 269 -23.88 -0.25 4.84
N GLY A 270 -24.39 -1.32 4.20
CA GLY A 270 -25.20 -2.36 4.83
C GLY A 270 -24.42 -3.51 5.49
N ASN A 271 -23.13 -3.66 5.18
CA ASN A 271 -22.29 -4.69 5.77
C ASN A 271 -22.13 -4.51 7.29
N SER A 272 -22.00 -5.64 8.00
CA SER A 272 -21.63 -5.61 9.42
C SER A 272 -20.27 -4.93 9.64
N GLY A 273 -20.04 -4.39 10.84
CA GLY A 273 -18.84 -3.63 11.19
C GLY A 273 -18.96 -2.11 10.97
N GLY A 274 -19.84 -1.67 10.06
CA GLY A 274 -20.07 -0.25 9.78
C GLY A 274 -18.96 0.39 8.95
N LEU A 275 -18.92 1.73 8.95
CA LEU A 275 -17.92 2.56 8.27
C LEU A 275 -17.00 3.25 9.28
N ILE A 276 -15.95 3.91 8.78
CA ILE A 276 -15.13 4.84 9.55
C ILE A 276 -15.92 6.14 9.68
N GLU A 277 -16.47 6.38 10.87
CA GLU A 277 -17.28 7.57 11.18
C GLU A 277 -16.64 8.45 12.27
N ASN A 278 -15.64 7.93 12.99
CA ASN A 278 -14.97 8.62 14.10
C ASN A 278 -13.45 8.70 13.88
N ILE A 279 -12.80 9.61 14.60
CA ILE A 279 -11.35 9.88 14.48
C ILE A 279 -10.53 8.67 14.94
N GLU A 280 -11.01 7.96 15.94
CA GLU A 280 -10.35 6.79 16.56
C GLU A 280 -10.35 5.56 15.62
N ASP A 281 -11.20 5.58 14.59
CA ASP A 281 -11.33 4.54 13.58
C ASP A 281 -10.54 4.87 12.30
N ILE A 282 -9.83 6.00 12.23
CA ILE A 282 -9.07 6.38 11.03
C ILE A 282 -7.86 5.45 10.88
N ALA A 283 -7.68 4.92 9.67
CA ALA A 283 -6.47 4.19 9.29
C ALA A 283 -5.31 5.17 9.11
N LYS A 284 -4.40 5.21 10.08
CA LYS A 284 -3.17 6.01 10.03
C LYS A 284 -1.98 5.18 10.51
N LEU A 285 -0.84 5.35 9.84
CA LEU A 285 0.44 4.91 10.38
C LEU A 285 0.94 5.98 11.35
N GLU A 286 0.95 5.65 12.63
CA GLU A 286 1.42 6.53 13.71
C GLU A 286 2.65 5.90 14.37
N SER A 287 3.67 6.73 14.61
CA SER A 287 4.89 6.28 15.27
C SER A 287 4.60 5.94 16.74
N SER A 288 5.10 4.81 17.20
CA SER A 288 4.99 4.34 18.59
C SER A 288 6.26 3.62 19.02
N ASP A 289 6.39 3.30 20.31
CA ASP A 289 7.57 2.60 20.82
C ASP A 289 7.74 1.20 20.19
N SER A 290 6.63 0.50 19.91
CA SER A 290 6.67 -0.82 19.24
C SER A 290 6.84 -0.72 17.73
N HIS A 291 6.38 0.38 17.13
CA HIS A 291 6.45 0.62 15.70
C HIS A 291 6.93 2.05 15.42
N PRO A 292 8.25 2.31 15.50
CA PRO A 292 8.76 3.62 15.16
C PRO A 292 8.61 3.86 13.66
N PHE A 293 8.13 5.05 13.30
CA PHE A 293 8.06 5.53 11.92
C PHE A 293 8.56 6.97 11.83
N LEU A 294 9.25 7.27 10.74
CA LEU A 294 9.70 8.61 10.39
C LEU A 294 8.98 9.05 9.12
N ASN A 295 8.15 10.09 9.23
CA ASN A 295 7.33 10.57 8.11
C ASN A 295 8.23 11.00 6.94
N SER A 296 8.07 10.36 5.78
CA SER A 296 8.80 10.70 4.56
C SER A 296 8.68 12.17 4.19
N LEU A 297 7.49 12.77 4.34
CA LEU A 297 7.30 14.19 4.04
C LEU A 297 8.17 15.09 4.92
N GLU A 298 8.46 14.72 6.18
CA GLU A 298 9.36 15.50 7.03
C GLU A 298 10.76 15.58 6.43
N LEU A 299 11.31 14.46 5.99
CA LEU A 299 12.63 14.43 5.34
C LEU A 299 12.67 15.36 4.11
N LEU A 300 11.59 15.36 3.33
CA LEU A 300 11.47 16.15 2.10
C LEU A 300 11.46 17.66 2.36
N TRP A 301 10.66 18.14 3.33
CA TRP A 301 10.57 19.59 3.58
C TRP A 301 11.68 20.11 4.50
N LYS A 302 12.19 19.29 5.43
CA LYS A 302 13.17 19.71 6.45
C LYS A 302 14.61 19.49 6.02
N SER A 303 14.93 18.29 5.53
CA SER A 303 16.33 17.90 5.27
C SER A 303 16.72 18.06 3.79
N TYR A 304 15.84 17.69 2.87
CA TYR A 304 16.09 17.85 1.43
C TYR A 304 15.78 19.26 0.93
N ASP A 305 14.94 19.98 1.67
CA ASP A 305 14.45 21.30 1.33
C ASP A 305 13.71 21.38 -0.02
N ASP A 306 13.07 20.28 -0.41
CA ASP A 306 12.53 20.05 -1.76
C ASP A 306 11.02 20.15 -1.85
N CYS A 307 10.32 20.55 -0.78
CA CYS A 307 8.87 20.58 -0.73
C CYS A 307 8.33 21.86 -0.08
N ARG A 308 7.37 22.50 -0.73
CA ARG A 308 6.69 23.74 -0.30
C ARG A 308 5.18 23.66 -0.52
N MET A 309 4.45 24.56 0.14
CA MET A 309 3.02 24.78 -0.07
C MET A 309 2.70 25.06 -1.55
N GLY A 310 1.71 24.36 -2.10
CA GLY A 310 1.23 24.57 -3.47
C GLY A 310 0.31 25.79 -3.58
N ALA A 311 0.37 26.50 -4.72
CA ALA A 311 -0.44 27.69 -4.97
C ALA A 311 -1.95 27.38 -5.01
N THR A 312 -2.34 26.19 -5.48
CA THR A 312 -3.75 25.78 -5.54
C THR A 312 -4.37 25.69 -4.16
N ILE A 313 -3.78 24.90 -3.25
CA ILE A 313 -4.30 24.77 -1.88
C ILE A 313 -4.25 26.11 -1.13
N TYR A 314 -3.22 26.93 -1.37
CA TYR A 314 -3.14 28.29 -0.84
C TYR A 314 -4.34 29.16 -1.24
N CYS A 315 -4.73 29.14 -2.52
CA CYS A 315 -5.87 29.92 -2.99
C CYS A 315 -7.16 29.54 -2.25
N TYR A 316 -7.40 28.25 -2.00
CA TYR A 316 -8.56 27.81 -1.23
C TYR A 316 -8.47 28.20 0.25
N LEU A 317 -7.36 27.86 0.91
CA LEU A 317 -7.19 28.15 2.35
C LEU A 317 -7.30 29.64 2.63
N LYS A 318 -6.66 30.47 1.81
CA LYS A 318 -6.73 31.92 1.94
C LYS A 318 -8.11 32.45 1.56
N GLY A 319 -8.66 32.01 0.43
CA GLY A 319 -9.94 32.48 -0.08
C GLY A 319 -11.10 32.20 0.86
N TYR A 320 -11.06 31.08 1.57
CA TYR A 320 -12.07 30.71 2.58
C TYR A 320 -11.74 31.19 3.99
N ASN A 321 -10.63 31.90 4.19
CA ASN A 321 -10.11 32.23 5.52
C ASN A 321 -10.08 30.99 6.45
N ASP A 322 -9.56 29.89 5.91
CA ASP A 322 -9.67 28.57 6.50
C ASP A 322 -8.76 28.42 7.73
N PRO A 323 -9.29 28.05 8.91
CA PRO A 323 -8.48 27.92 10.13
C PRO A 323 -7.42 26.81 10.04
N ARG A 324 -7.58 25.85 9.11
CA ARG A 324 -6.62 24.75 8.92
C ARG A 324 -5.29 25.19 8.31
N GLN A 325 -5.20 26.42 7.79
CA GLN A 325 -3.99 26.93 7.15
C GLN A 325 -2.73 26.81 8.04
N ASN A 326 -2.86 27.14 9.34
CA ASN A 326 -1.75 27.10 10.30
C ASN A 326 -1.49 25.68 10.85
N ALA A 327 -2.45 24.76 10.68
CA ALA A 327 -2.27 23.35 11.01
C ALA A 327 -1.53 22.60 9.88
N TYR A 328 -1.72 23.03 8.63
CA TYR A 328 -1.11 22.39 7.46
C TYR A 328 0.26 22.96 7.07
N PHE A 329 0.46 24.27 7.22
CA PHE A 329 1.67 24.93 6.73
C PHE A 329 2.26 25.91 7.75
N ALA A 330 3.58 25.88 7.85
CA ALA A 330 4.34 26.85 8.64
C ALA A 330 4.34 28.24 7.95
N LYS A 331 4.41 29.29 8.77
CA LYS A 331 4.56 30.68 8.27
C LYS A 331 5.97 30.90 7.75
N PHE A 332 6.12 31.78 6.77
CA PHE A 332 7.44 32.16 6.26
C PHE A 332 8.14 33.10 7.26
N GLU A 333 9.30 32.71 7.79
CA GLU A 333 9.99 33.46 8.86
C GLU A 333 11.02 34.48 8.36
N LYS A 334 11.40 34.44 7.07
CA LYS A 334 12.58 35.18 6.58
C LYS A 334 12.36 36.68 6.31
N ASP A 335 11.22 37.24 6.75
CA ASP A 335 10.97 38.68 6.67
C ASP A 335 10.10 39.13 7.86
N PRO A 336 10.66 39.85 8.85
CA PRO A 336 9.95 40.23 10.07
C PRO A 336 8.77 41.19 9.83
N GLU A 337 8.67 41.81 8.65
CA GLU A 337 7.55 42.70 8.29
C GLU A 337 6.41 41.98 7.54
N GLU A 338 6.64 40.78 6.98
CA GLU A 338 5.62 40.02 6.26
C GLU A 338 5.47 38.59 6.80
N PHE A 339 4.75 38.45 7.92
CA PHE A 339 4.20 37.17 8.41
C PHE A 339 3.12 36.62 7.46
N ARG A 340 3.51 36.22 6.24
CA ARG A 340 2.59 35.73 5.20
C ARG A 340 2.93 34.30 4.81
N LEU A 341 1.90 33.50 4.56
CA LEU A 341 2.04 32.23 3.84
C LEU A 341 2.44 32.52 2.38
N LYS A 342 3.52 31.90 1.92
CA LYS A 342 3.99 31.92 0.52
C LYS A 342 3.80 30.53 -0.09
N ALA A 343 3.39 30.48 -1.35
CA ALA A 343 3.08 29.25 -2.05
C ALA A 343 3.74 29.22 -3.43
N VAL A 344 4.06 28.03 -3.91
CA VAL A 344 4.76 27.77 -5.16
C VAL A 344 3.78 27.20 -6.18
N ARG A 345 3.84 27.71 -7.42
CA ARG A 345 2.99 27.22 -8.51
C ARG A 345 3.45 25.84 -8.97
N THR A 346 2.50 25.00 -9.35
CA THR A 346 2.78 23.71 -10.00
C THR A 346 3.35 23.90 -11.40
N GLY A 347 4.20 22.98 -11.85
CA GLY A 347 4.78 23.00 -13.20
C GLY A 347 5.71 24.18 -13.52
N ILE A 348 6.39 24.74 -12.52
CA ILE A 348 7.43 25.74 -12.77
C ILE A 348 8.66 25.04 -13.41
N PRO A 349 9.11 25.49 -14.60
CA PRO A 349 10.37 25.02 -15.18
C PRO A 349 11.56 25.54 -14.37
N MET A 350 12.75 24.96 -14.56
CA MET A 350 13.97 25.43 -13.89
C MET A 350 14.20 26.93 -14.11
N ALA A 351 14.69 27.64 -13.10
CA ALA A 351 14.91 29.09 -13.15
C ALA A 351 15.87 29.53 -14.27
N GLU A 352 16.76 28.65 -14.73
CA GLU A 352 17.66 28.85 -15.86
C GLU A 352 17.40 27.77 -16.93
N VAL A 353 16.50 28.05 -17.87
CA VAL A 353 16.25 27.15 -19.01
C VAL A 353 17.36 27.36 -20.07
N PRO A 354 18.17 26.34 -20.44
CA PRO A 354 19.12 26.45 -21.54
C PRO A 354 18.41 26.86 -22.85
N ASP A 355 19.04 27.72 -23.65
CA ASP A 355 18.39 28.39 -24.80
C ASP A 355 17.73 27.43 -25.81
N PHE A 356 18.20 26.18 -25.92
CA PHE A 356 17.64 25.19 -26.84
C PHE A 356 16.29 24.61 -26.42
N ILE A 357 15.85 24.78 -25.16
CA ILE A 357 14.54 24.32 -24.66
C ILE A 357 13.46 25.41 -24.81
N LYS A 358 13.83 26.65 -25.18
CA LYS A 358 12.90 27.79 -25.36
C LYS A 358 11.94 27.68 -26.55
N ILE A 359 11.88 26.54 -27.25
CA ILE A 359 11.13 26.36 -28.50
C ILE A 359 9.65 26.01 -28.28
N ILE A 360 9.21 25.70 -27.06
CA ILE A 360 7.77 25.63 -26.76
C ILE A 360 7.32 27.03 -26.32
N PRO A 361 6.50 27.76 -27.10
CA PRO A 361 6.11 29.11 -26.74
C PRO A 361 5.26 29.06 -25.47
N TYR A 362 5.87 29.45 -24.35
CA TYR A 362 5.17 29.80 -23.13
C TYR A 362 4.22 30.96 -23.45
N ARG A 363 2.95 30.65 -23.71
CA ARG A 363 1.90 31.67 -23.61
C ARG A 363 1.82 32.03 -22.13
N THR A 364 2.44 33.15 -21.77
CA THR A 364 2.08 33.88 -20.56
C THR A 364 0.58 34.14 -20.65
N CYS A 365 -0.19 33.43 -19.84
CA CYS A 365 -1.61 33.70 -19.67
C CYS A 365 -1.71 35.02 -18.91
N THR A 366 -1.58 36.15 -19.60
CA THR A 366 -1.87 37.49 -19.10
C THR A 366 -3.37 37.78 -19.18
N THR A 367 -4.20 36.78 -18.90
CA THR A 367 -5.63 37.03 -18.73
C THR A 367 -5.79 37.74 -17.40
N LYS A 368 -5.90 39.07 -17.46
CA LYS A 368 -6.58 39.84 -16.41
C LYS A 368 -7.93 39.16 -16.20
N LEU A 369 -8.10 38.46 -15.09
CA LEU A 369 -9.41 38.02 -14.61
C LEU A 369 -10.27 39.28 -14.43
N ARG A 370 -11.07 39.61 -15.45
CA ARG A 370 -12.20 40.53 -15.27
C ARG A 370 -13.25 39.72 -14.54
N PHE A 371 -13.46 40.05 -13.27
CA PHE A 371 -14.72 39.73 -12.62
C PHE A 371 -15.81 40.46 -13.41
N ILE A 372 -16.69 39.70 -14.07
CA ILE A 372 -17.95 40.23 -14.58
C ILE A 372 -18.84 40.31 -13.34
N GLY A 373 -19.21 41.54 -12.98
CA GLY A 373 -20.17 41.82 -11.91
C GLY A 373 -21.60 41.47 -12.30
#